data_AF-A0A3D4W719-F1
#
_entry.id   AF-A0A3D4W719-F1
#
_cell.length_a   1.000
_cell.length_b   1.000
_cell.length_c   1.000
_cell.angle_alpha   90.00
_cell.angle_beta   90.00
_cell.angle_gamma   90.00
#
_symmetry.space_group_name_H-M   'P 1'
#
loop_
_entity.id
_entity.type
_entity.pdbx_description
1 polymer ?
#
loop_
_entity_poly.entity_id
_entity_poly.type
_entity_poly.pdbx_seq_one_letter_code
_entity_poly.pdbx_strand_id
1 'polypeptide(L)'
;MKQLIITVALMVFFAGCNNGQTNKNQEKKMKKLNSLEWAEAVYAIYDDCITELDGLVGEKPEPDAALKEKVETLKASVISRLLPLGAMRAEMAESDQKSASAQLGSKMIGISKNPGWGRTQNDARIHYAKSDPGLAALIASFNIITQYAQYELLKKQEPAEAERLGLN
;
A
#
# COMPACT_ATOMS: atom_id res chain seq x y z
N MET A 1 49.40 22.46 -32.01
CA MET A 1 49.02 23.38 -30.92
C MET A 1 48.53 22.51 -29.76
N LYS A 2 49.43 22.09 -28.87
CA LYS A 2 49.64 22.65 -27.51
C LYS A 2 48.35 22.71 -26.66
N GLN A 3 48.18 21.70 -25.80
CA GLN A 3 47.50 21.77 -24.50
C GLN A 3 48.18 20.69 -23.63
N LEU A 4 49.42 20.92 -23.19
CA LEU A 4 49.80 21.33 -21.84
C LEU A 4 49.13 20.49 -20.72
N ILE A 5 49.88 19.47 -20.30
CA ILE A 5 49.75 18.75 -19.04
C ILE A 5 50.14 19.74 -17.93
N ILE A 6 49.21 20.03 -17.00
CA ILE A 6 49.53 20.71 -15.75
C ILE A 6 49.29 19.73 -14.63
N THR A 7 50.38 19.10 -14.21
CA THR A 7 50.55 18.42 -12.94
C THR A 7 50.59 19.49 -11.84
N VAL A 8 49.66 19.47 -10.88
CA VAL A 8 49.81 20.23 -9.62
C VAL A 8 49.88 19.26 -8.46
N ALA A 9 50.87 19.55 -7.65
CA ALA A 9 51.45 18.71 -6.61
C ALA A 9 50.51 18.42 -5.45
N LEU A 10 50.68 17.20 -4.96
CA LEU A 10 50.31 16.71 -3.65
C LEU A 10 50.92 17.62 -2.55
N MET A 11 50.08 18.18 -1.68
CA MET A 11 50.49 18.61 -0.35
C MET A 11 49.61 17.90 0.68
N VAL A 12 50.27 17.08 1.50
CA VAL A 12 49.70 16.36 2.64
C VAL A 12 49.99 17.16 3.92
N PHE A 13 49.26 16.82 4.99
CA PHE A 13 49.31 17.24 6.39
C PHE A 13 48.30 18.35 6.72
N PHE A 14 47.29 18.14 7.58
CA PHE A 14 47.39 17.58 8.93
C PHE A 14 46.28 16.59 9.31
N ALA A 15 46.66 15.66 10.20
CA ALA A 15 45.75 14.82 10.97
C ALA A 15 44.76 15.67 11.79
N GLY A 16 43.47 15.39 11.60
CA GLY A 16 42.40 15.82 12.48
C GLY A 16 41.48 14.64 12.74
N CYS A 17 41.82 13.79 13.71
CA CYS A 17 40.81 13.00 14.40
C CYS A 17 39.93 13.98 15.15
N ASN A 18 38.73 14.27 14.62
CA ASN A 18 37.68 14.89 15.40
C ASN A 18 36.36 14.17 15.12
N ASN A 19 35.70 13.79 16.21
CA ASN A 19 34.49 12.99 16.32
C ASN A 19 33.41 13.38 15.29
N GLY A 20 33.35 12.64 14.19
CA GLY A 20 32.18 12.62 13.32
C GLY A 20 31.13 11.73 13.97
N GLN A 21 30.24 12.33 14.77
CA GLN A 21 29.03 11.68 15.24
C GLN A 21 28.32 11.03 14.04
N THR A 22 28.26 9.70 14.05
CA THR A 22 27.30 8.90 13.30
C THR A 22 25.92 9.52 13.50
N ASN A 23 25.39 10.17 12.47
CA ASN A 23 24.00 10.60 12.41
C ASN A 23 23.12 9.34 12.39
N LYS A 24 22.75 8.89 13.59
CA LYS A 24 21.68 7.92 13.79
C LYS A 24 20.36 8.60 13.42
N ASN A 25 19.55 7.90 12.64
CA ASN A 25 18.10 8.09 12.51
C ASN A 25 17.64 9.46 12.03
N GLN A 26 17.63 9.65 10.71
CA GLN A 26 16.50 10.34 10.09
C GLN A 26 15.52 9.28 9.57
N GLU A 27 14.83 8.61 10.49
CA GLU A 27 13.52 8.07 10.17
C GLU A 27 12.67 9.26 9.74
N LYS A 28 12.30 9.30 8.46
CA LYS A 28 11.43 10.33 7.91
C LYS A 28 10.09 10.22 8.62
N LYS A 29 9.93 10.98 9.72
CA LYS A 29 8.74 10.95 10.57
C LYS A 29 7.55 11.31 9.68
N MET A 30 6.72 10.32 9.39
CA MET A 30 5.58 10.48 8.51
C MET A 30 4.65 11.56 9.11
N LYS A 31 4.12 12.46 8.27
CA LYS A 31 3.20 13.51 8.73
C LYS A 31 2.05 12.85 9.50
N LYS A 32 1.79 13.28 10.75
CA LYS A 32 0.59 12.87 11.48
C LYS A 32 -0.63 13.42 10.74
N LEU A 33 -1.51 12.54 10.29
CA LEU A 33 -2.76 12.90 9.63
C LEU A 33 -3.87 13.00 10.69
N ASN A 34 -4.82 13.92 10.48
CA ASN A 34 -6.09 13.87 11.21
C ASN A 34 -7.00 12.76 10.64
N SER A 35 -8.15 12.50 11.29
CA SER A 35 -9.08 11.44 10.88
C SER A 35 -9.50 11.52 9.40
N LEU A 36 -9.71 12.74 8.88
CA LEU A 36 -10.19 12.95 7.50
C LEU A 36 -9.07 12.75 6.49
N GLU A 37 -7.92 13.37 6.74
CA GLU A 37 -6.72 13.18 5.90
C GLU A 37 -6.32 11.70 5.83
N TRP A 38 -6.46 10.97 6.93
CA TRP A 38 -6.21 9.54 6.97
C TRP A 38 -7.22 8.76 6.12
N ALA A 39 -8.52 9.04 6.28
CA ALA A 39 -9.57 8.38 5.51
C ALA A 39 -9.42 8.64 4.01
N GLU A 40 -8.96 9.83 3.63
CA GLU A 40 -8.63 10.21 2.26
C GLU A 40 -7.44 9.43 1.73
N ALA A 41 -6.37 9.30 2.51
CA ALA A 41 -5.19 8.55 2.11
C ALA A 41 -5.51 7.06 1.89
N VAL A 42 -6.30 6.44 2.77
CA VAL A 42 -6.72 5.03 2.61
C VAL A 42 -7.63 4.87 1.39
N TYR A 43 -8.62 5.77 1.21
CA TYR A 43 -9.51 5.70 0.06
C TYR A 43 -8.76 5.87 -1.27
N ALA A 44 -7.81 6.82 -1.35
CA ALA A 44 -7.00 7.04 -2.55
C ALA A 44 -6.21 5.78 -2.95
N ILE A 45 -5.58 5.11 -1.98
CA ILE A 45 -4.88 3.85 -2.24
C ILE A 45 -5.84 2.77 -2.76
N TYR A 46 -7.06 2.70 -2.22
CA TYR A 46 -8.04 1.72 -2.68
C TYR A 46 -8.59 2.04 -4.07
N ASP A 47 -8.85 3.31 -4.37
CA ASP A 47 -9.32 3.75 -5.68
C ASP A 47 -8.27 3.51 -6.78
N ASP A 48 -7.00 3.82 -6.50
CA ASP A 48 -5.86 3.47 -7.35
C ASP A 48 -5.80 1.95 -7.57
N CYS A 49 -5.89 1.18 -6.48
CA CYS A 49 -5.85 -0.28 -6.51
C CYS A 49 -6.94 -0.89 -7.39
N ILE A 50 -8.17 -0.36 -7.36
CA ILE A 50 -9.26 -0.84 -8.21
C ILE A 50 -8.97 -0.54 -9.68
N THR A 51 -8.39 0.62 -9.98
CA THR A 51 -7.98 0.99 -11.34
C THR A 51 -6.87 0.08 -11.87
N GLU A 52 -5.87 -0.22 -11.03
CA GLU A 52 -4.77 -1.13 -11.38
C GLU A 52 -5.27 -2.57 -11.56
N LEU A 53 -6.16 -3.04 -10.68
CA LEU A 53 -6.76 -4.37 -10.78
C LEU A 53 -7.58 -4.50 -12.06
N ASP A 54 -8.34 -3.47 -12.40
CA ASP A 54 -9.11 -3.41 -13.64
C ASP A 54 -8.21 -3.50 -14.88
N GLY A 55 -7.06 -2.82 -14.89
CA GLY A 55 -6.07 -2.97 -15.96
C GLY A 55 -5.53 -4.39 -16.13
N LEU A 56 -5.57 -5.21 -15.08
CA LEU A 56 -5.13 -6.61 -15.13
C LEU A 56 -6.25 -7.56 -15.54
N VAL A 57 -7.46 -7.39 -15.00
CA VAL A 57 -8.53 -8.40 -15.09
C VAL A 57 -9.83 -7.93 -15.74
N GLY A 58 -10.00 -6.62 -15.99
CA GLY A 58 -11.25 -6.02 -16.45
C GLY A 58 -11.72 -6.55 -17.80
N GLU A 59 -10.78 -6.72 -18.74
CA GLU A 59 -11.02 -7.31 -20.06
C GLU A 59 -11.06 -8.85 -20.05
N LYS A 60 -10.93 -9.46 -18.86
CA LYS A 60 -11.01 -10.92 -18.66
C LYS A 60 -10.05 -11.71 -19.58
N PRO A 61 -8.73 -11.42 -19.55
CA PRO A 61 -7.76 -12.24 -20.27
C PRO A 61 -7.81 -13.71 -19.83
N GLU A 62 -7.26 -14.62 -20.64
CA GLU A 62 -7.18 -16.03 -20.26
C GLU A 62 -6.41 -16.20 -18.93
N PRO A 63 -6.91 -17.02 -18.00
CA PRO A 63 -6.25 -17.22 -16.73
C PRO A 63 -4.97 -18.03 -16.91
N ASP A 64 -3.83 -17.41 -16.62
CA ASP A 64 -2.54 -18.07 -16.58
C ASP A 64 -1.78 -17.74 -15.29
N ALA A 65 -0.61 -18.37 -15.11
CA ALA A 65 0.23 -18.15 -13.94
C ALA A 65 0.75 -16.70 -13.85
N ALA A 66 1.03 -16.06 -14.99
CA ALA A 66 1.57 -14.70 -15.03
C ALA A 66 0.52 -13.66 -14.62
N LEU A 67 -0.74 -13.87 -15.00
CA LEU A 67 -1.86 -13.04 -14.57
C LEU A 67 -2.04 -13.13 -13.05
N LYS A 68 -2.05 -14.35 -12.50
CA LYS A 68 -2.16 -14.56 -11.05
C LYS A 68 -1.04 -13.85 -10.29
N GLU A 69 0.21 -14.04 -10.73
CA GLU A 69 1.38 -13.40 -10.12
C GLU A 69 1.27 -11.87 -10.14
N LYS A 70 0.78 -11.27 -11.24
CA LYS A 70 0.55 -9.81 -11.31
C LYS A 70 -0.50 -9.35 -10.30
N VAL A 71 -1.59 -10.10 -10.15
CA VAL A 71 -2.65 -9.76 -9.19
C VAL A 71 -2.17 -9.95 -7.74
N GLU A 72 -1.38 -10.97 -7.45
CA GLU A 72 -0.75 -11.17 -6.14
C GLU A 72 0.25 -10.05 -5.82
N THR A 73 1.07 -9.67 -6.79
CA THR A 73 2.03 -8.56 -6.68
C THR A 73 1.31 -7.25 -6.41
N LEU A 74 0.21 -6.98 -7.11
CA LEU A 74 -0.63 -5.81 -6.84
C LEU A 74 -1.15 -5.83 -5.40
N LYS A 75 -1.70 -6.95 -4.94
CA LYS A 75 -2.20 -7.08 -3.57
C LYS A 75 -1.11 -6.80 -2.54
N ALA A 76 0.08 -7.39 -2.71
CA ALA A 76 1.21 -7.17 -1.81
C ALA A 76 1.66 -5.70 -1.78
N SER A 77 1.71 -5.05 -2.94
CA SER A 77 2.04 -3.61 -3.06
C SER A 77 1.02 -2.74 -2.30
N VAL A 78 -0.27 -3.00 -2.48
CA VAL A 78 -1.34 -2.25 -1.82
C VAL A 78 -1.32 -2.47 -0.30
N ILE A 79 -1.11 -3.70 0.17
CA ILE A 79 -0.91 -4.01 1.59
C ILE A 79 0.26 -3.18 2.15
N SER A 80 1.41 -3.16 1.46
CA SER A 80 2.58 -2.38 1.88
C SER A 80 2.30 -0.88 1.97
N ARG A 81 1.40 -0.34 1.13
CA ARG A 81 0.97 1.08 1.17
C ARG A 81 0.00 1.35 2.33
N LEU A 82 -0.82 0.38 2.72
CA LEU A 82 -1.84 0.53 3.77
C LEU A 82 -1.30 0.31 5.18
N LEU A 83 -0.32 -0.58 5.37
CA LEU A 83 0.23 -0.89 6.69
C LEU A 83 0.73 0.37 7.43
N PRO A 84 1.49 1.31 6.82
CA PRO A 84 1.88 2.54 7.52
C PRO A 84 0.70 3.39 7.99
N LEU A 85 -0.40 3.40 7.23
CA LEU A 85 -1.62 4.11 7.63
C LEU A 85 -2.31 3.39 8.80
N GLY A 86 -2.28 2.06 8.85
CA GLY A 86 -2.75 1.30 10.01
C GLY A 86 -1.97 1.62 11.28
N ALA A 87 -0.63 1.64 11.20
CA ALA A 87 0.23 2.04 12.31
C ALA A 87 -0.05 3.48 12.76
N MET A 88 -0.21 4.41 11.82
CA MET A 88 -0.57 5.79 12.14
C MET A 88 -1.92 5.88 12.87
N ARG A 89 -2.93 5.13 12.42
CA ARG A 89 -4.25 5.12 13.05
C ARG A 89 -4.19 4.53 14.46
N ALA A 90 -3.37 3.49 14.68
CA ALA A 90 -3.20 2.88 15.99
C ALA A 90 -2.63 3.86 17.04
N GLU A 91 -1.88 4.88 16.62
CA GLU A 91 -1.39 5.95 17.50
C GLU A 91 -2.40 7.08 17.77
N MET A 92 -3.54 7.11 17.05
CA MET A 92 -4.58 8.09 17.28
C MET A 92 -5.36 7.79 18.57
N ALA A 93 -5.98 8.82 19.16
CA ALA A 93 -6.95 8.62 20.24
C ALA A 93 -8.12 7.75 19.74
N GLU A 94 -8.73 6.94 20.62
CA GLU A 94 -9.81 6.03 20.25
C GLU A 94 -11.00 6.75 19.57
N SER A 95 -11.31 7.98 19.99
CA SER A 95 -12.32 8.82 19.36
C SER A 95 -11.98 9.15 17.90
N ASP A 96 -10.72 9.43 17.62
CA ASP A 96 -10.23 9.80 16.30
C ASP A 96 -10.14 8.57 15.38
N GLN A 97 -9.81 7.40 15.92
CA GLN A 97 -9.86 6.13 15.20
C GLN A 97 -11.29 5.80 14.75
N LYS A 98 -12.28 5.97 15.64
CA LYS A 98 -13.70 5.79 15.31
C LYS A 98 -14.15 6.79 14.25
N SER A 99 -13.79 8.06 14.40
CA SER A 99 -14.07 9.11 13.42
C SER A 99 -13.47 8.80 12.05
N ALA A 100 -12.20 8.36 12.00
CA ALA A 100 -11.51 8.00 10.77
C ALA A 100 -12.18 6.81 10.06
N SER A 101 -12.59 5.80 10.81
CA SER A 101 -13.29 4.62 10.27
C SER A 101 -14.66 4.99 9.69
N ALA A 102 -15.40 5.87 10.37
CA ALA A 102 -16.69 6.37 9.88
C ALA A 102 -16.53 7.19 8.59
N GLN A 103 -15.53 8.07 8.53
CA GLN A 103 -15.24 8.89 7.35
C GLN A 103 -14.78 8.04 6.16
N LEU A 104 -13.94 7.02 6.39
CA LEU A 104 -13.59 6.04 5.37
C LEU A 104 -14.84 5.31 4.88
N GLY A 105 -15.68 4.83 5.79
CA GLY A 105 -16.96 4.19 5.45
C GLY A 105 -17.84 5.06 4.55
N SER A 106 -17.97 6.36 4.85
CA SER A 106 -18.71 7.30 4.00
C SER A 106 -18.12 7.45 2.61
N LYS A 107 -16.79 7.45 2.46
CA LYS A 107 -16.13 7.51 1.14
C LYS A 107 -16.32 6.20 0.36
N MET A 108 -16.25 5.06 1.03
CA MET A 108 -16.42 3.74 0.42
C MET A 108 -17.81 3.53 -0.21
N ILE A 109 -18.86 4.23 0.25
CA ILE A 109 -20.17 4.25 -0.42
C ILE A 109 -20.04 4.69 -1.89
N GLY A 110 -19.08 5.56 -2.20
CA GLY A 110 -18.83 6.09 -3.53
C GLY A 110 -17.99 5.21 -4.45
N ILE A 111 -17.40 4.10 -3.98
CA ILE A 111 -16.44 3.32 -4.80
C ILE A 111 -17.07 2.76 -6.07
N SER A 112 -18.37 2.46 -6.05
CA SER A 112 -19.09 1.97 -7.23
C SER A 112 -19.12 2.95 -8.40
N LYS A 113 -18.77 4.23 -8.16
CA LYS A 113 -18.58 5.23 -9.21
C LYS A 113 -17.26 5.06 -9.96
N ASN A 114 -16.27 4.37 -9.38
CA ASN A 114 -15.09 3.95 -10.12
C ASN A 114 -15.50 2.86 -11.13
N PRO A 115 -15.33 3.09 -12.44
CA PRO A 115 -15.79 2.14 -13.46
C PRO A 115 -15.07 0.78 -13.39
N GLY A 116 -13.84 0.75 -12.88
CA GLY A 116 -13.08 -0.48 -12.67
C GLY A 116 -13.67 -1.35 -11.55
N TRP A 117 -14.41 -0.77 -10.60
CA TRP A 117 -14.98 -1.54 -9.49
C TRP A 117 -15.98 -2.58 -9.99
N GLY A 118 -16.92 -2.19 -10.86
CA GLY A 118 -17.90 -3.10 -11.44
C GLY A 118 -17.24 -4.19 -12.29
N ARG A 119 -16.31 -3.80 -13.16
CA ARG A 119 -15.60 -4.74 -14.05
C ARG A 119 -14.77 -5.77 -13.28
N THR A 120 -14.15 -5.38 -12.17
CA THR A 120 -13.32 -6.29 -11.37
C THR A 120 -14.17 -7.13 -10.41
N GLN A 121 -14.91 -6.48 -9.50
CA GLN A 121 -15.55 -7.14 -8.36
C GLN A 121 -16.82 -7.90 -8.74
N ASN A 122 -17.51 -7.49 -9.81
CA ASN A 122 -18.66 -8.22 -10.32
C ASN A 122 -18.25 -9.07 -11.52
N ASP A 123 -17.83 -8.45 -12.62
CA ASP A 123 -17.76 -9.15 -13.89
C ASP A 123 -16.59 -10.14 -13.96
N ALA A 124 -15.36 -9.69 -13.71
CA ALA A 124 -14.17 -10.53 -13.77
C ALA A 124 -14.23 -11.63 -12.72
N ARG A 125 -14.59 -11.30 -11.47
CA ARG A 125 -14.76 -12.30 -10.40
C ARG A 125 -15.75 -13.40 -10.80
N ILE A 126 -16.93 -13.05 -11.33
CA ILE A 126 -17.94 -14.04 -11.75
C ILE A 126 -17.44 -14.86 -12.93
N HIS A 127 -16.76 -14.23 -13.89
CA HIS A 127 -16.18 -14.91 -15.04
C HIS A 127 -15.18 -16.00 -14.60
N TYR A 128 -14.18 -15.63 -13.79
CA TYR A 128 -13.16 -16.57 -13.33
C TYR A 128 -13.68 -17.60 -12.32
N ALA A 129 -14.80 -17.36 -11.62
CA ALA A 129 -15.33 -18.33 -10.67
C ALA A 129 -15.59 -19.71 -11.28
N LYS A 130 -15.79 -19.79 -12.60
CA LYS A 130 -15.98 -21.05 -13.34
C LYS A 130 -14.68 -21.61 -13.93
N SER A 131 -13.82 -20.76 -14.49
CA SER A 131 -12.60 -21.18 -15.20
C SER A 131 -11.37 -21.27 -14.29
N ASP A 132 -11.26 -20.38 -13.32
CA ASP A 132 -10.17 -20.34 -12.34
C ASP A 132 -10.66 -19.80 -10.98
N PRO A 133 -11.23 -20.68 -10.12
CA PRO A 133 -11.75 -20.29 -8.82
C PRO A 133 -10.70 -19.63 -7.91
N GLY A 134 -9.42 -19.98 -8.08
CA GLY A 134 -8.31 -19.39 -7.33
C GLY A 134 -8.10 -17.91 -7.68
N LEU A 135 -8.06 -17.58 -8.97
CA LEU A 135 -7.99 -16.21 -9.44
C LEU A 135 -9.24 -15.41 -9.02
N ALA A 136 -10.43 -16.01 -9.10
CA ALA A 136 -11.66 -15.36 -8.63
C ALA A 136 -11.61 -15.03 -7.12
N ALA A 137 -11.12 -15.95 -6.29
CA ALA A 137 -10.93 -15.73 -4.86
C ALA A 137 -9.89 -14.63 -4.58
N LEU A 138 -8.81 -14.61 -5.35
CA LEU A 138 -7.79 -13.57 -5.25
C LEU A 138 -8.36 -12.18 -5.58
N ILE A 139 -9.11 -12.04 -6.69
CA ILE A 139 -9.81 -10.80 -7.06
C ILE A 139 -10.79 -10.37 -5.96
N ALA A 140 -11.56 -11.32 -5.41
CA ALA A 140 -12.54 -11.05 -4.36
C ALA A 140 -11.89 -10.50 -3.08
N SER A 141 -10.65 -10.92 -2.78
CA SER A 141 -9.93 -10.48 -1.58
C SER A 141 -9.59 -8.98 -1.57
N PHE A 142 -9.68 -8.30 -2.71
CA PHE A 142 -9.51 -6.85 -2.78
C PHE A 142 -10.66 -6.07 -2.13
N ASN A 143 -11.86 -6.66 -1.99
CA ASN A 143 -13.00 -5.99 -1.32
C ASN A 143 -12.72 -5.61 0.14
N ILE A 144 -11.81 -6.34 0.78
CA ILE A 144 -11.44 -6.14 2.19
C ILE A 144 -10.06 -5.51 2.35
N ILE A 145 -9.41 -5.07 1.26
CA ILE A 145 -7.99 -4.68 1.33
C ILE A 145 -7.76 -3.45 2.21
N THR A 146 -8.75 -2.58 2.39
CA THR A 146 -8.66 -1.42 3.30
C THR A 146 -8.55 -1.81 4.77
N GLN A 147 -8.82 -3.08 5.13
CA GLN A 147 -8.67 -3.58 6.50
C GLN A 147 -7.21 -3.61 6.96
N TYR A 148 -6.25 -3.62 6.02
CA TYR A 148 -4.83 -3.49 6.35
C TYR A 148 -4.44 -2.11 6.89
N ALA A 149 -5.36 -1.14 6.85
CA ALA A 149 -5.23 0.13 7.56
C ALA A 149 -6.13 0.20 8.83
N GLN A 150 -6.97 -0.82 9.09
CA GLN A 150 -7.90 -0.88 10.21
C GLN A 150 -7.63 -2.13 11.05
N TYR A 151 -6.51 -2.13 11.80
CA TYR A 151 -6.01 -3.33 12.47
C TYR A 151 -7.02 -4.01 13.39
N GLU A 152 -7.88 -3.29 14.11
CA GLU A 152 -8.90 -3.93 14.94
C GLU A 152 -9.91 -4.72 14.10
N LEU A 153 -10.25 -4.21 12.91
CA LEU A 153 -11.12 -4.90 11.96
C LEU A 153 -10.42 -6.11 11.35
N LEU A 154 -9.13 -5.97 10.98
CA LEU A 154 -8.34 -7.07 10.45
C LEU A 154 -8.18 -8.20 11.47
N LYS A 155 -7.85 -7.89 12.73
CA LYS A 155 -7.78 -8.88 13.83
C LYS A 155 -9.12 -9.61 14.02
N LYS A 156 -10.24 -8.92 13.82
CA LYS A 156 -11.58 -9.49 13.98
C LYS A 156 -11.97 -10.41 12.81
N GLN A 157 -11.63 -10.05 11.58
CA GLN A 157 -12.09 -10.75 10.39
C GLN A 157 -11.10 -11.78 9.86
N GLU A 158 -9.80 -11.50 9.99
CA GLU A 158 -8.69 -12.32 9.47
C GLU A 158 -7.58 -12.43 10.54
N PRO A 159 -7.82 -13.09 11.68
CA PRO A 159 -6.88 -13.14 12.80
C PRO A 159 -5.53 -13.77 12.43
N ALA A 160 -5.53 -14.80 11.58
CA ALA A 160 -4.30 -15.43 11.09
C ALA A 160 -3.44 -14.47 10.25
N GLU A 161 -4.09 -13.57 9.49
CA GLU A 161 -3.39 -12.56 8.70
C GLU A 161 -2.83 -11.46 9.59
N ALA A 162 -3.57 -11.04 10.62
CA ALA A 162 -3.07 -10.12 11.63
C ALA A 162 -1.84 -10.70 12.35
N GLU A 163 -1.87 -11.97 12.73
CA GLU A 163 -0.73 -12.67 13.34
C GLU A 163 0.48 -12.75 12.38
N ARG A 164 0.25 -13.08 11.11
CA ARG A 164 1.30 -13.08 10.08
C ARG A 164 2.01 -11.72 9.95
N LEU A 165 1.28 -10.64 10.22
CA LEU A 165 1.77 -9.27 10.17
C LEU A 165 2.35 -8.78 11.52
N GLY A 166 2.31 -9.60 12.58
CA GLY A 166 2.75 -9.21 13.92
C GLY A 166 1.81 -8.20 14.61
N LEU A 167 0.55 -8.14 14.19
CA LEU A 167 -0.49 -7.28 14.74
C LEU A 167 -1.22 -8.02 15.87
N ASN A 168 -0.55 -8.19 17.01
CA ASN A 168 -1.08 -8.90 18.17
C ASN A 168 -1.70 -7.91 19.16
#